data_AF-A0A836SE67-F1
#
_entry.id   AF-A0A836SE67-F1
#
_cell.length_a   1.000
_cell.length_b   1.000
_cell.length_c   1.000
_cell.angle_alpha   90.00
_cell.angle_beta   90.00
_cell.angle_gamma   90.00
#
_symmetry.space_group_name_H-M   'P 1'
#
loop_
_entity.id
_entity.type
_entity.pdbx_description
1 polymer ?
#
loop_
_entity_poly.entity_id
_entity_poly.type
_entity_poly.pdbx_seq_one_letter_code
_entity_poly.pdbx_strand_id
1 'polypeptide(L)'
;MLERVIEEEGLLLDTPMMRRLRSQGHEEAFESGLEKGKLDKSRQNLLKTVDLRFDPTVSIHQDISEQLERIDSGAILDSLFTAALQCQTIADFKTRLNSARHEIGL
;
A
#
# COMPACT_ATOMS: atom_id res chain seq x y z
N MET A 1 -16.36 -18.40 48.81
CA MET A 1 -16.54 -19.69 48.12
C MET A 1 -16.42 -19.39 46.63
N LEU A 2 -15.20 -19.48 46.11
CA LEU A 2 -14.73 -18.88 44.85
C LEU A 2 -14.16 -19.96 43.93
N GLU A 3 -14.88 -21.05 43.76
CA GLU A 3 -14.46 -22.18 42.92
C GLU A 3 -15.69 -22.73 42.23
N ARG A 4 -16.06 -22.16 41.06
CA ARG A 4 -16.90 -22.76 40.00
C ARG A 4 -17.31 -21.75 38.90
N VAL A 5 -16.38 -20.95 38.39
CA VAL A 5 -16.65 -20.06 37.23
C VAL A 5 -15.61 -20.24 36.11
N ILE A 6 -14.77 -21.26 36.15
CA ILE A 6 -13.68 -21.48 35.16
C ILE A 6 -13.87 -22.78 34.37
N GLU A 7 -15.13 -23.18 34.10
CA GLU A 7 -15.44 -24.34 33.25
C GLU A 7 -16.32 -23.98 32.02
N GLU A 8 -16.50 -22.69 31.72
CA GLU A 8 -17.24 -22.23 30.52
C GLU A 8 -16.37 -21.58 29.44
N GLU A 9 -15.04 -21.65 29.52
CA GLU A 9 -14.17 -21.10 28.46
C GLU A 9 -14.25 -21.89 27.14
N GLY A 10 -14.75 -23.13 27.16
CA GLY A 10 -14.93 -23.97 25.97
C GLY A 10 -16.22 -23.69 25.16
N LEU A 11 -17.23 -23.07 25.76
CA LEU A 11 -18.52 -22.77 25.13
C LEU A 11 -18.60 -21.35 24.54
N LEU A 12 -17.73 -20.44 25.01
CA LEU A 12 -17.71 -19.04 24.57
C LEU A 12 -17.16 -18.88 23.14
N LEU A 13 -16.37 -19.84 22.67
CA LEU A 13 -15.66 -19.75 21.40
C LEU A 13 -16.58 -19.86 20.18
N ASP A 14 -17.73 -20.53 20.28
CA ASP A 14 -18.62 -20.82 19.13
C ASP A 14 -19.99 -20.17 19.23
N THR A 15 -20.08 -19.07 19.98
CA THR A 15 -21.26 -18.21 19.98
C THR A 15 -21.49 -17.62 18.57
N PRO A 16 -22.74 -17.38 18.17
CA PRO A 16 -23.05 -16.70 16.91
C PRO A 16 -22.35 -15.34 16.76
N MET A 17 -22.07 -14.66 17.88
CA MET A 17 -21.30 -13.42 17.91
C MET A 17 -19.84 -13.62 17.49
N MET A 18 -19.16 -14.65 18.01
CA MET A 18 -17.77 -14.96 17.65
C MET A 18 -17.63 -15.38 16.19
N ARG A 19 -18.61 -16.12 15.65
CA ARG A 19 -18.64 -16.43 14.21
C ARG A 19 -18.74 -15.18 13.34
N ARG A 20 -19.59 -14.21 13.71
CA ARG A 20 -19.69 -12.93 13.00
C ARG A 20 -18.38 -12.14 13.06
N LEU A 21 -17.75 -12.05 14.23
CA LEU A 21 -16.47 -11.35 14.40
C LEU A 21 -15.34 -11.99 13.58
N ARG A 22 -15.27 -13.33 13.51
CA ARG A 22 -14.29 -14.03 12.67
C ARG A 22 -14.52 -13.77 11.18
N SER A 23 -15.77 -13.78 10.72
CA SER A 23 -16.13 -13.48 9.34
C SER A 23 -15.79 -12.04 8.96
N GLN A 24 -16.15 -11.08 9.81
CA GLN A 24 -15.80 -9.66 9.62
C GLN A 24 -14.28 -9.45 9.59
N GLY A 25 -13.55 -10.06 10.54
CA GLY A 25 -12.09 -9.97 10.54
C GLY A 25 -11.42 -10.60 9.32
N HIS A 26 -12.00 -11.67 8.74
CA HIS A 26 -11.50 -12.24 7.48
C HIS A 26 -11.78 -11.34 6.29
N GLU A 27 -12.97 -10.74 6.23
CA GLU A 27 -13.38 -9.84 5.15
C GLU A 27 -12.51 -8.58 5.16
N GLU A 28 -12.35 -7.93 6.32
CA GLU A 28 -11.47 -6.77 6.48
C GLU A 28 -10.00 -7.09 6.16
N ALA A 29 -9.49 -8.26 6.57
CA ALA A 29 -8.13 -8.68 6.26
C ALA A 29 -7.94 -8.95 4.75
N PHE A 30 -8.94 -9.55 4.10
CA PHE A 30 -8.93 -9.79 2.68
C PHE A 30 -8.99 -8.48 1.87
N GLU A 31 -9.87 -7.56 2.26
CA GLU A 31 -9.99 -6.24 1.64
C GLU A 31 -8.70 -5.43 1.80
N SER A 32 -8.15 -5.37 3.02
CA SER A 32 -6.88 -4.70 3.28
C SER A 32 -5.72 -5.32 2.49
N GLY A 33 -5.69 -6.66 2.37
CA GLY A 33 -4.72 -7.38 1.55
C GLY A 33 -4.83 -7.05 0.07
N LEU A 34 -6.06 -6.94 -0.45
CA LEU A 34 -6.32 -6.58 -1.84
C LEU A 34 -5.90 -5.13 -2.13
N GLU A 35 -6.18 -4.20 -1.23
CA GLU A 35 -5.77 -2.79 -1.38
C GLU A 35 -4.25 -2.65 -1.36
N LYS A 36 -3.56 -3.28 -0.42
CA LYS A 36 -2.09 -3.30 -0.37
C LYS A 36 -1.50 -3.90 -1.65
N GLY A 37 -2.04 -5.02 -2.12
CA GLY A 37 -1.59 -5.65 -3.36
C GLY A 37 -1.77 -4.77 -4.59
N LYS A 38 -2.83 -3.95 -4.64
CA LYS A 38 -3.03 -2.97 -5.71
C LYS A 38 -1.99 -1.84 -5.65
N LEU A 39 -1.70 -1.33 -4.46
CA LEU A 39 -0.68 -0.28 -4.27
C LEU A 39 0.71 -0.77 -4.68
N ASP A 40 1.12 -1.95 -4.22
CA ASP A 40 2.43 -2.52 -4.55
C ASP A 40 2.58 -2.77 -6.05
N LYS A 41 1.53 -3.29 -6.69
CA LYS A 41 1.51 -3.46 -8.15
C LYS A 41 1.62 -2.12 -8.88
N SER A 42 0.96 -1.07 -8.38
CA SER A 42 1.04 0.26 -8.97
C SER A 42 2.45 0.83 -8.86
N ARG A 43 3.09 0.73 -7.68
CA ARG A 43 4.50 1.12 -7.47
C ARG A 43 5.46 0.37 -8.41
N GLN A 44 5.31 -0.95 -8.54
CA GLN A 44 6.13 -1.76 -9.44
C GLN A 44 5.95 -1.39 -10.91
N ASN A 45 4.71 -1.18 -11.35
CA ASN A 45 4.42 -0.75 -12.71
C ASN A 45 5.03 0.62 -13.01
N LEU A 46 4.96 1.54 -12.04
CA LEU A 46 5.54 2.87 -12.14
C LEU A 46 7.07 2.80 -12.27
N LEU A 47 7.75 2.05 -11.40
CA LEU A 47 9.20 1.84 -11.48
C LEU A 47 9.61 1.26 -12.83
N LYS A 48 8.92 0.19 -13.26
CA LYS A 48 9.18 -0.43 -14.57
C LYS A 48 8.99 0.56 -15.72
N THR A 49 8.02 1.46 -15.63
CA THR A 49 7.78 2.50 -16.65
C THR A 49 8.91 3.53 -16.65
N VAL A 50 9.39 3.94 -15.48
CA VAL A 50 10.54 4.83 -15.34
C VAL A 50 11.79 4.19 -15.93
N ASP A 51 12.04 2.91 -15.65
CA ASP A 51 13.17 2.16 -16.20
C ASP A 51 13.13 2.13 -17.72
N LEU A 52 11.99 1.76 -18.30
CA LEU A 52 11.83 1.63 -19.74
C LEU A 52 11.95 2.97 -20.47
N ARG A 53 11.50 4.08 -19.87
CA ARG A 53 11.50 5.39 -20.53
C ARG A 53 12.82 6.13 -20.38
N PHE A 54 13.45 6.04 -19.22
CA PHE A 54 14.53 6.94 -18.85
C PHE A 54 15.87 6.24 -18.61
N ASP A 55 15.88 4.91 -18.47
CA ASP A 55 17.08 4.11 -18.16
C ASP A 55 17.94 4.75 -17.05
N PRO A 56 17.37 4.99 -15.84
CA PRO A 56 18.07 5.65 -14.75
C PRO A 56 19.32 4.91 -14.32
N THR A 57 20.29 5.65 -13.80
CA THR A 57 21.37 5.03 -13.01
C THR A 57 20.79 4.34 -11.77
N VAL A 58 21.47 3.30 -11.29
CA VAL A 58 21.04 2.51 -10.11
C VAL A 58 20.72 3.40 -8.90
N SER A 59 21.52 4.45 -8.67
CA SER A 59 21.30 5.39 -7.57
C SER A 59 19.98 6.16 -7.70
N ILE A 60 19.62 6.58 -8.92
CA ILE A 60 18.36 7.30 -9.17
C ILE A 60 17.17 6.35 -9.05
N HIS A 61 17.31 5.12 -9.57
CA HIS A 61 16.28 4.10 -9.45
C HIS A 61 15.97 3.78 -7.98
N GLN A 62 17.00 3.57 -7.16
CA GLN A 62 16.84 3.29 -5.72
C GLN A 62 16.15 4.46 -5.00
N ASP A 63 16.59 5.69 -5.25
CA ASP A 63 15.97 6.90 -4.68
C ASP A 63 14.47 7.00 -5.04
N ILE A 64 14.10 6.75 -6.30
CA ILE A 64 12.69 6.76 -6.72
C ILE A 64 11.92 5.62 -6.04
N SER A 65 12.48 4.41 -5.96
CA SER A 65 11.85 3.27 -5.32
C SER A 65 11.53 3.54 -3.85
N GLU A 66 12.51 4.02 -3.08
CA GLU A 66 12.34 4.37 -1.66
C GLU A 66 11.29 5.46 -1.45
N GLN A 67 11.18 6.40 -2.39
CA GLN A 67 10.16 7.45 -2.33
C GLN A 67 8.76 6.92 -2.62
N LEU A 68 8.61 6.02 -3.59
CA LEU A 68 7.31 5.43 -3.95
C LEU A 68 6.77 4.49 -2.86
N GLU A 69 7.64 3.81 -2.12
CA GLU A 69 7.24 2.98 -0.97
C GLU A 69 6.52 3.78 0.12
N ARG A 70 6.82 5.08 0.25
CA ARG A 70 6.18 5.95 1.25
C ARG A 70 4.81 6.48 0.81
N ILE A 71 4.41 6.28 -0.44
CA ILE A 71 3.15 6.80 -0.97
C ILE A 71 2.07 5.73 -0.88
N ASP A 72 1.16 5.86 0.07
CA ASP A 72 0.03 4.92 0.27
C ASP A 72 -1.26 5.35 -0.45
N SER A 73 -1.24 6.46 -1.19
CA SER A 73 -2.39 6.93 -1.97
C SER A 73 -2.35 6.41 -3.40
N GLY A 74 -3.29 5.53 -3.75
CA GLY A 74 -3.43 5.02 -5.12
C GLY A 74 -3.66 6.12 -6.15
N ALA A 75 -4.44 7.15 -5.81
CA ALA A 75 -4.69 8.29 -6.70
C ALA A 75 -3.41 9.08 -7.02
N ILE A 76 -2.50 9.20 -6.05
CA ILE A 76 -1.20 9.84 -6.26
C ILE A 76 -0.31 8.97 -7.15
N LEU A 77 -0.28 7.65 -6.91
CA LEU A 77 0.46 6.72 -7.76
C LEU A 77 -0.04 6.74 -9.21
N ASP A 78 -1.35 6.81 -9.44
CA ASP A 78 -1.94 6.91 -10.79
C ASP A 78 -1.59 8.25 -11.48
N SER A 79 -1.61 9.34 -10.72
CA SER A 79 -1.17 10.65 -11.21
C SER A 79 0.32 10.65 -11.56
N LEU A 80 1.16 10.05 -10.71
CA LEU A 80 2.59 9.88 -10.97
C LEU A 80 2.84 8.96 -12.16
N PHE A 81 2.04 7.93 -12.38
CA PHE A 81 2.11 7.09 -13.56
C PHE A 81 1.85 7.88 -14.84
N THR A 82 0.81 8.70 -14.83
CA THR A 82 0.53 9.60 -15.95
C THR A 82 1.67 10.60 -16.17
N ALA A 83 2.21 11.18 -15.09
CA ALA A 83 3.36 12.08 -15.16
C ALA A 83 4.61 11.36 -15.71
N ALA A 84 4.86 10.12 -15.29
CA ALA A 84 5.97 9.30 -15.76
C ALA A 84 5.88 9.00 -17.26
N LEU A 85 4.71 9.09 -17.89
CA LEU A 85 4.52 8.98 -19.34
C LEU A 85 4.63 10.32 -20.07
N GLN A 86 4.33 11.43 -19.40
CA GLN A 86 4.30 12.77 -19.98
C GLN A 86 5.63 13.54 -19.83
N CYS A 87 6.38 13.28 -18.77
CA CYS A 87 7.67 13.93 -18.54
C CYS A 87 8.65 13.61 -19.67
N GLN A 88 9.45 14.60 -20.07
CA GLN A 88 10.44 14.42 -21.13
C GLN A 88 11.75 13.88 -20.57
N THR A 89 12.07 14.22 -19.31
CA THR A 89 13.28 13.79 -18.62
C THR A 89 12.96 13.19 -17.25
N ILE A 90 13.91 12.42 -16.73
CA ILE A 90 13.82 11.90 -15.36
C ILE A 90 13.89 13.00 -14.30
N ALA A 91 14.56 14.13 -14.59
CA ALA A 91 14.61 15.27 -13.68
C ALA A 91 13.22 15.91 -13.50
N ASP A 92 12.45 16.01 -14.60
CA ASP A 92 11.07 16.50 -14.56
C ASP A 92 10.18 15.58 -13.73
N PHE A 93 10.36 14.26 -13.91
CA PHE A 93 9.63 13.26 -13.14
C PHE A 93 9.98 13.33 -11.64
N LYS A 94 11.27 13.43 -11.29
CA LYS A 94 11.69 13.60 -9.89
C LYS A 94 11.11 14.86 -9.25
N THR A 95 11.02 15.94 -10.01
CA THR A 95 10.40 17.19 -9.52
C THR A 95 8.93 16.96 -9.20
N ARG A 96 8.19 16.29 -10.09
CA ARG A 96 6.79 15.89 -9.87
C ARG A 96 6.64 14.98 -8.65
N LEU A 97 7.51 13.99 -8.48
CA LEU A 97 7.51 13.07 -7.35
C LEU A 97 7.72 13.81 -6.02
N ASN A 98 8.67 14.75 -5.97
CA ASN A 98 8.92 15.58 -4.81
C ASN A 98 7.76 16.52 -4.48
N SER A 99 7.13 17.13 -5.48
CA SER A 99 5.94 17.96 -5.27
C SER A 99 4.77 17.14 -4.73
N ALA A 100 4.51 15.96 -5.31
CA ALA A 100 3.46 15.07 -4.84
C ALA A 100 3.69 14.68 -3.37
N ARG A 101 4.93 14.40 -2.97
CA ARG A 101 5.31 14.14 -1.57
C ARG A 101 4.99 15.30 -0.62
N HIS A 102 5.26 16.53 -1.04
CA HIS A 102 4.96 17.72 -0.24
C HIS A 102 3.45 17.90 -0.03
N GLU A 103 2.63 17.54 -1.01
CA GLU A 103 1.16 17.59 -0.92
C GLU A 103 0.57 16.58 0.10
N ILE A 104 1.26 15.45 0.33
CA ILE A 104 0.89 14.43 1.33
C ILE A 104 1.58 14.61 2.69
N GLY A 105 2.42 15.63 2.86
CA GLY A 105 3.09 15.91 4.14
C GLY A 105 4.21 14.93 4.51
N LEU A 106 4.88 14.32 3.51
CA LEU A 106 5.96 13.33 3.65
C LEU A 106 7.28 13.80 3.03
#